data_AF-A0A7X9B7S1-F1
#
_entry.id   AF-A0A7X9B7S1-F1
#
_cell.length_a   1.000
_cell.length_b   1.000
_cell.length_c   1.000
_cell.angle_alpha   90.00
_cell.angle_beta   90.00
_cell.angle_gamma   90.00
#
_symmetry.space_group_name_H-M   'P 1'
#
loop_
_entity.id
_entity.type
_entity.pdbx_description
1 polymer ?
#
loop_
_entity_poly.entity_id
_entity_poly.type
_entity_poly.pdbx_seq_one_letter_code
_entity_poly.pdbx_strand_id
1 'polypeptide(L)'
;MIKVLGRTVVEVKDYPAFLGNRIGFNFINEALINAEKYKYSGGIDYIDAILGPFTGRAMAPLVTANYVGLDVHKAIVDNLYINTDDYSHNSFKLPGYVEELVQDGKLGRKSNGGLYRNIIHDSGMKIHQVYDIESKNYRDIVKYSFPFVESMIKSLRIGDYDRAFYTLINNRSVEAELCMEFILKYILYSLKTTALVGYDIHAADDVMATGFNWCPPLAMIDALFGVENFKSLVKERINNNILENIDLELLLSNFEQSRYDFRKFVKAK
;
A
#
# COMPACT_ATOMS: atom_id res chain seq x y z
N MET A 1 32.98 2.32 -5.12
CA MET A 1 32.33 1.00 -4.90
C MET A 1 30.88 0.96 -5.39
N ILE A 2 30.04 1.97 -5.14
CA ILE A 2 28.59 1.91 -5.46
C ILE A 2 28.28 1.70 -6.97
N LYS A 3 28.97 2.43 -7.87
CA LYS A 3 28.81 2.26 -9.33
C LYS A 3 29.22 0.89 -9.86
N VAL A 4 29.97 0.10 -9.09
CA VAL A 4 30.48 -1.21 -9.52
C VAL A 4 29.43 -2.30 -9.37
N LEU A 5 28.46 -2.16 -8.46
CA LEU A 5 27.47 -3.19 -8.15
C LEU A 5 26.09 -2.96 -8.81
N GLY A 6 25.89 -1.84 -9.50
CA GLY A 6 24.61 -1.51 -10.14
C GLY A 6 23.44 -1.39 -9.15
N ARG A 7 23.71 -1.02 -7.89
CA ARG A 7 22.72 -0.85 -6.82
C ARG A 7 22.39 0.63 -6.63
N THR A 8 21.12 0.93 -6.37
CA THR A 8 20.71 2.22 -5.80
C THR A 8 21.02 2.20 -4.31
N VAL A 9 21.68 3.26 -3.82
CA VAL A 9 22.02 3.43 -2.41
C VAL A 9 21.31 4.67 -1.93
N VAL A 10 20.56 4.53 -0.83
CA VAL A 10 19.84 5.62 -0.19
C VAL A 10 20.37 5.75 1.23
N GLU A 11 20.91 6.91 1.56
CA GLU A 11 21.37 7.22 2.91
C GLU A 11 20.21 7.79 3.72
N VAL A 12 20.01 7.24 4.92
CA VAL A 12 18.93 7.63 5.83
C VAL A 12 19.47 7.64 7.25
N LYS A 13 18.82 8.40 8.12
CA LYS A 13 19.11 8.40 9.56
C LYS A 13 18.83 7.03 10.15
N ASP A 14 19.60 6.66 11.17
CA ASP A 14 19.35 5.47 11.97
C ASP A 14 18.12 5.71 12.86
N TYR A 15 16.97 5.22 12.41
CA TYR A 15 15.66 5.39 13.04
C TYR A 15 14.87 4.08 12.90
N PRO A 16 13.93 3.74 13.80
CA PRO A 16 13.22 2.47 13.76
C PRO A 16 12.65 2.13 12.36
N ALA A 17 13.03 0.96 11.85
CA ALA A 17 12.74 0.43 10.52
C ALA A 17 13.15 1.31 9.31
N PHE A 18 14.10 2.24 9.48
CA PHE A 18 14.64 3.09 8.41
C PHE A 18 13.55 3.84 7.63
N LEU A 19 13.61 3.92 6.29
CA LEU A 19 12.63 4.66 5.48
C LEU A 19 11.63 3.73 4.77
N GLY A 20 12.12 2.81 3.93
CA GLY A 20 11.26 1.97 3.10
C GLY A 20 10.29 1.09 3.89
N ASN A 21 10.76 0.44 4.97
CA ASN A 21 9.89 -0.42 5.76
C ASN A 21 8.82 0.37 6.51
N ARG A 22 9.11 1.59 6.98
CA ARG A 22 8.07 2.45 7.58
C ARG A 22 6.94 2.68 6.60
N ILE A 23 7.27 3.12 5.39
CA ILE A 23 6.29 3.46 4.35
C ILE A 23 5.50 2.22 3.93
N GLY A 24 6.19 1.13 3.56
CA GLY A 24 5.55 -0.07 3.04
C GLY A 24 4.68 -0.77 4.08
N PHE A 25 5.17 -0.93 5.32
CA PHE A 25 4.44 -1.64 6.36
C PHE A 25 3.30 -0.79 6.96
N ASN A 26 3.42 0.54 6.95
CA ASN A 26 2.29 1.42 7.22
C ASN A 26 1.13 1.17 6.23
N PHE A 27 1.42 1.21 4.92
CA PHE A 27 0.40 1.00 3.89
C PHE A 27 -0.26 -0.39 3.98
N ILE A 28 0.55 -1.43 4.19
CA ILE A 28 0.05 -2.81 4.27
C ILE A 28 -0.77 -3.02 5.54
N ASN A 29 -0.35 -2.47 6.69
CA ASN A 29 -1.09 -2.66 7.93
C ASN A 29 -2.41 -1.86 7.93
N GLU A 30 -2.45 -0.67 7.33
CA GLU A 30 -3.71 0.04 7.03
C GLU A 30 -4.65 -0.82 6.17
N ALA A 31 -4.13 -1.56 5.19
CA ALA A 31 -4.93 -2.48 4.39
C ALA A 31 -5.48 -3.66 5.21
N LEU A 32 -4.71 -4.19 6.18
CA LEU A 32 -5.19 -5.22 7.11
C LEU A 32 -6.30 -4.69 8.02
N ILE A 33 -6.13 -3.49 8.57
CA ILE A 33 -7.15 -2.81 9.38
C ILE A 33 -8.43 -2.61 8.57
N ASN A 34 -8.31 -2.17 7.31
CA ASN A 34 -9.46 -2.00 6.44
C ASN A 34 -10.10 -3.34 6.06
N ALA A 35 -9.35 -4.43 5.92
CA ALA A 35 -9.94 -5.74 5.68
C ALA A 35 -10.85 -6.18 6.84
N GLU A 36 -10.46 -5.91 8.09
CA GLU A 36 -11.33 -6.15 9.25
C GLU A 36 -12.57 -5.25 9.22
N LYS A 37 -12.42 -3.96 8.92
CA LYS A 37 -13.53 -3.01 8.79
C LYS A 37 -14.54 -3.43 7.71
N TYR A 38 -14.06 -3.95 6.59
CA TYR A 38 -14.86 -4.39 5.45
C TYR A 38 -15.11 -5.91 5.43
N LYS A 39 -15.00 -6.60 6.58
CA LYS A 39 -15.18 -8.06 6.66
C LYS A 39 -16.49 -8.57 6.08
N TYR A 40 -17.58 -7.79 6.21
CA TYR A 40 -18.90 -8.13 5.64
C TYR A 40 -19.04 -7.81 4.15
N SER A 41 -18.11 -7.06 3.55
CA SER A 41 -18.02 -6.81 2.10
C SER A 41 -17.07 -7.80 1.41
N GLY A 42 -16.36 -8.63 2.18
CA GLY A 42 -15.38 -9.61 1.71
C GLY A 42 -14.06 -9.58 2.48
N GLY A 43 -13.72 -8.47 3.10
CA GLY A 43 -12.47 -8.31 3.83
C GLY A 43 -11.24 -8.40 2.93
N ILE A 44 -10.46 -9.47 3.05
CA ILE A 44 -9.09 -9.55 2.52
C ILE A 44 -9.03 -9.40 0.99
N ASP A 45 -9.71 -10.28 0.23
CA ASP A 45 -9.71 -10.24 -1.24
C ASP A 45 -10.51 -9.07 -1.83
N TYR A 46 -11.45 -8.52 -1.07
CA TYR A 46 -12.14 -7.27 -1.41
C TYR A 46 -11.19 -6.07 -1.39
N ILE A 47 -10.41 -5.90 -0.32
CA ILE A 47 -9.42 -4.82 -0.21
C ILE A 47 -8.32 -4.96 -1.26
N ASP A 48 -7.82 -6.18 -1.49
CA ASP A 48 -6.79 -6.42 -2.49
C ASP A 48 -7.28 -6.16 -3.93
N ALA A 49 -8.56 -6.35 -4.22
CA ALA A 49 -9.16 -5.99 -5.50
C ALA A 49 -9.26 -4.46 -5.70
N ILE A 50 -9.34 -3.67 -4.62
CA ILE A 50 -9.37 -2.20 -4.65
C ILE A 50 -7.95 -1.61 -4.76
N LEU A 51 -6.96 -2.28 -4.19
CA LEU A 51 -5.57 -1.79 -4.07
C LEU A 51 -4.59 -2.58 -4.96
N GLY A 52 -5.09 -3.13 -6.06
CA GLY A 52 -4.31 -3.96 -6.99
C GLY A 52 -3.22 -3.21 -7.76
N PRO A 53 -2.51 -3.89 -8.68
CA PRO A 53 -1.38 -3.33 -9.43
C PRO A 53 -1.68 -2.07 -10.27
N PHE A 54 -2.93 -1.86 -10.66
CA PHE A 54 -3.39 -0.62 -11.31
C PHE A 54 -3.24 0.63 -10.44
N THR A 55 -2.95 0.46 -9.15
CA THR A 55 -2.66 1.56 -8.22
C THR A 55 -1.16 1.81 -8.04
N GLY A 56 -0.31 1.16 -8.86
CA GLY A 56 1.15 1.34 -8.81
C GLY A 56 1.87 0.41 -7.83
N ARG A 57 1.23 -0.65 -7.36
CA ARG A 57 1.82 -1.63 -6.43
C ARG A 57 2.31 -2.85 -7.23
N ALA A 58 3.40 -3.48 -6.79
CA ALA A 58 3.93 -4.67 -7.48
C ALA A 58 2.96 -5.86 -7.42
N MET A 59 2.27 -6.00 -6.28
CA MET A 59 1.18 -6.92 -6.02
C MET A 59 0.25 -6.28 -5.00
N ALA A 60 -0.96 -6.80 -4.84
CA ALA A 60 -1.90 -6.29 -3.86
C ALA A 60 -1.31 -6.37 -2.42
N PRO A 61 -1.66 -5.44 -1.52
CA PRO A 61 -0.99 -5.30 -0.24
C PRO A 61 -1.12 -6.52 0.68
N LEU A 62 -2.26 -7.19 0.71
CA LEU A 62 -2.46 -8.34 1.59
C LEU A 62 -1.85 -9.61 1.01
N VAL A 63 -1.83 -9.76 -0.32
CA VAL A 63 -0.96 -10.72 -1.00
C VAL A 63 0.52 -10.47 -0.63
N THR A 64 0.96 -9.20 -0.56
CA THR A 64 2.33 -8.85 -0.13
C THR A 64 2.58 -9.29 1.30
N ALA A 65 1.69 -8.97 2.24
CA ALA A 65 1.81 -9.39 3.64
C ALA A 65 1.92 -10.91 3.79
N ASN A 66 1.05 -11.64 3.07
CA ASN A 66 1.04 -13.10 3.07
C ASN A 66 2.31 -13.70 2.44
N TYR A 67 2.92 -13.00 1.48
CA TYR A 67 4.17 -13.41 0.85
C TYR A 67 5.37 -13.18 1.77
N VAL A 68 5.46 -12.00 2.41
CA VAL A 68 6.52 -11.63 3.35
C VAL A 68 6.50 -12.53 4.59
N GLY A 69 5.31 -12.81 5.10
CA GLY A 69 5.08 -13.58 6.31
C GLY A 69 4.47 -12.72 7.41
N LEU A 70 3.39 -13.18 8.03
CA LEU A 70 2.66 -12.42 9.04
C LEU A 70 3.45 -12.24 10.35
N ASP A 71 4.32 -13.18 10.69
CA ASP A 71 5.26 -13.07 11.81
C ASP A 71 6.29 -11.95 11.59
N VAL A 72 6.86 -11.88 10.38
CA VAL A 72 7.80 -10.82 10.00
C VAL A 72 7.08 -9.47 9.96
N HIS A 73 5.86 -9.44 9.42
CA HIS A 73 5.03 -8.25 9.41
C HIS A 73 4.76 -7.74 10.81
N LYS A 74 4.30 -8.62 11.71
CA LYS A 74 4.08 -8.32 13.14
C LYS A 74 5.34 -7.73 13.77
N ALA A 75 6.49 -8.37 13.63
CA ALA A 75 7.72 -7.91 14.26
C ALA A 75 8.11 -6.48 13.85
N ILE A 76 7.87 -6.11 12.59
CA ILE A 76 8.16 -4.75 12.08
C ILE A 76 7.13 -3.75 12.59
N VAL A 77 5.83 -4.05 12.51
CA VAL A 77 4.79 -3.10 12.96
C VAL A 77 4.80 -2.92 14.48
N ASP A 78 5.08 -3.96 15.27
CA ASP A 78 5.26 -3.87 16.72
C ASP A 78 6.48 -2.98 17.05
N ASN A 79 7.60 -3.16 16.33
CA ASN A 79 8.78 -2.32 16.51
C ASN A 79 8.45 -0.84 16.25
N LEU A 80 7.70 -0.55 15.18
CA LEU A 80 7.27 0.82 14.85
C LEU A 80 6.30 1.35 15.89
N TYR A 81 5.32 0.55 16.32
CA TYR A 81 4.36 0.93 17.34
C TYR A 81 5.04 1.22 18.69
N ILE A 82 6.08 0.49 19.07
CA ILE A 82 6.76 0.72 20.36
C ILE A 82 7.72 1.91 20.30
N ASN A 83 8.41 2.11 19.18
CA ASN A 83 9.59 2.99 19.12
C ASN A 83 9.36 4.29 18.32
N THR A 84 8.12 4.60 17.94
CA THR A 84 7.80 5.78 17.15
C THR A 84 6.52 6.44 17.64
N ASP A 85 6.35 7.72 17.37
CA ASP A 85 5.15 8.48 17.68
C ASP A 85 4.71 9.30 16.45
N ASP A 86 4.56 8.58 15.34
CA ASP A 86 4.14 9.18 14.08
C ASP A 86 2.68 9.62 14.16
N TYR A 87 2.26 10.58 13.33
CA TYR A 87 0.83 10.94 13.26
C TYR A 87 -0.07 9.74 12.87
N SER A 88 0.51 8.73 12.21
CA SER A 88 -0.13 7.47 11.84
C SER A 88 0.12 6.36 12.86
N HIS A 89 0.61 6.63 14.07
CA HIS A 89 1.05 5.62 15.05
C HIS A 89 0.04 4.49 15.29
N ASN A 90 -1.26 4.82 15.38
CA ASN A 90 -2.32 3.82 15.57
C ASN A 90 -2.45 2.83 14.39
N SER A 91 -2.02 3.21 13.19
CA SER A 91 -1.99 2.34 12.03
C SER A 91 -0.91 1.25 12.11
N PHE A 92 -0.05 1.25 13.13
CA PHE A 92 0.90 0.15 13.39
C PHE A 92 0.36 -0.92 14.34
N LYS A 93 -0.86 -0.76 14.86
CA LYS A 93 -1.52 -1.81 15.63
C LYS A 93 -1.98 -2.92 14.69
N LEU A 94 -1.51 -4.13 14.93
CA LEU A 94 -1.92 -5.29 14.14
C LEU A 94 -3.40 -5.64 14.45
N PRO A 95 -4.26 -5.91 13.44
CA PRO A 95 -5.64 -6.32 13.70
C PRO A 95 -5.74 -7.67 14.41
N GLY A 96 -6.80 -7.85 15.20
CA GLY A 96 -6.98 -9.03 16.05
C GLY A 96 -7.00 -10.35 15.28
N TYR A 97 -7.63 -10.37 14.10
CA TYR A 97 -7.65 -11.59 13.27
C TYR A 97 -6.26 -11.99 12.75
N VAL A 98 -5.35 -11.03 12.55
CA VAL A 98 -3.98 -11.30 12.10
C VAL A 98 -3.13 -11.81 13.26
N GLU A 99 -3.32 -11.23 14.46
CA GLU A 99 -2.73 -11.74 15.71
C GLU A 99 -3.10 -13.21 15.93
N GLU A 100 -4.38 -13.57 15.79
CA GLU A 100 -4.85 -14.96 15.89
C GLU A 100 -4.19 -15.86 14.84
N LEU A 101 -4.09 -15.43 13.58
CA LEU A 101 -3.41 -16.21 12.53
C LEU A 101 -1.93 -16.45 12.85
N VAL A 102 -1.23 -15.45 13.40
CA VAL A 102 0.18 -15.61 13.81
C VAL A 102 0.31 -16.60 14.96
N GLN A 103 -0.57 -16.51 15.97
CA GLN A 103 -0.60 -17.44 17.11
C GLN A 103 -0.88 -18.88 16.66
N ASP A 104 -1.75 -19.06 15.67
CA ASP A 104 -2.06 -20.35 15.03
C ASP A 104 -0.92 -20.89 14.14
N GLY A 105 0.18 -20.15 13.95
CA GLY A 105 1.25 -20.52 13.02
C GLY A 105 0.86 -20.44 11.54
N LYS A 106 -0.24 -19.75 11.21
CA LYS A 106 -0.70 -19.46 9.84
C LYS A 106 -0.02 -18.19 9.33
N LEU A 107 1.27 -18.31 9.04
CA LEU A 107 2.17 -17.19 8.73
C LEU A 107 2.15 -16.74 7.26
N GLY A 108 1.38 -17.38 6.38
CA GLY A 108 1.32 -17.08 4.95
C GLY A 108 1.96 -18.15 4.07
N ARG A 109 2.68 -17.75 3.01
CA ARG A 109 3.16 -18.67 1.96
C ARG A 109 4.12 -19.75 2.47
N LYS A 110 4.91 -19.45 3.50
CA LYS A 110 5.91 -20.36 4.09
C LYS A 110 5.32 -21.41 5.05
N SER A 111 4.04 -21.30 5.37
CA SER A 111 3.32 -22.18 6.29
C SER A 111 2.08 -22.77 5.60
N ASN A 112 1.25 -23.49 6.36
CA ASN A 112 0.02 -24.11 5.86
C ASN A 112 -1.14 -23.10 5.65
N GLY A 113 -0.82 -21.88 5.20
CA GLY A 113 -1.75 -20.77 5.01
C GLY A 113 -1.40 -19.52 5.83
N GLY A 114 -2.14 -18.45 5.56
CA GLY A 114 -2.17 -17.17 6.27
C GLY A 114 -3.43 -16.42 5.86
N LEU A 115 -3.29 -15.18 5.38
CA LEU A 115 -4.39 -14.45 4.72
C LEU A 115 -4.89 -15.20 3.47
N TYR A 116 -3.97 -15.88 2.78
CA TYR A 116 -4.26 -16.75 1.65
C TYR A 116 -3.60 -18.12 1.86
N ARG A 117 -4.15 -19.15 1.23
CA ARG A 117 -3.54 -20.48 1.17
C ARG A 117 -3.71 -21.13 -0.19
N ASN A 118 -2.81 -22.06 -0.48
CA ASN A 118 -2.87 -22.91 -1.66
C ASN A 118 -3.09 -24.35 -1.22
N ILE A 119 -4.14 -24.99 -1.72
CA ILE A 119 -4.38 -26.42 -1.53
C ILE A 119 -4.02 -27.12 -2.84
N ILE A 120 -3.28 -28.22 -2.75
CA ILE A 120 -3.00 -29.11 -3.88
C ILE A 120 -3.73 -30.42 -3.58
N HIS A 121 -4.72 -30.76 -4.41
CA HIS A 121 -5.40 -32.05 -4.31
C HIS A 121 -4.57 -33.17 -4.96
N ASP A 122 -4.91 -34.42 -4.64
CA ASP A 122 -4.26 -35.62 -5.22
C ASP A 122 -4.32 -35.66 -6.76
N SER A 123 -5.33 -34.99 -7.35
CA SER A 123 -5.46 -34.80 -8.80
C SER A 123 -4.44 -33.83 -9.41
N GLY A 124 -3.61 -33.18 -8.59
CA GLY A 124 -2.73 -32.07 -8.99
C GLY A 124 -3.44 -30.72 -9.12
N MET A 125 -4.76 -30.67 -8.92
CA MET A 125 -5.54 -29.43 -8.95
C MET A 125 -5.12 -28.50 -7.81
N LYS A 126 -4.78 -27.25 -8.16
CA LYS A 126 -4.44 -26.20 -7.18
C LYS A 126 -5.63 -25.29 -6.96
N ILE A 127 -6.05 -25.16 -5.70
CA ILE A 127 -7.10 -24.25 -5.27
C ILE A 127 -6.48 -23.13 -4.44
N HIS A 128 -6.83 -21.89 -4.79
CA HIS A 128 -6.43 -20.70 -4.05
C HIS A 128 -7.59 -20.23 -3.19
N GLN A 129 -7.35 -20.12 -1.90
CA GLN A 129 -8.36 -19.71 -0.93
C GLN A 129 -7.88 -18.52 -0.12
N VAL A 130 -8.84 -17.76 0.39
CA VAL A 130 -8.65 -16.60 1.25
C VAL A 130 -9.29 -16.85 2.61
N TYR A 131 -8.66 -16.34 3.67
CA TYR A 131 -9.21 -16.39 5.01
C TYR A 131 -10.39 -15.43 5.15
N ASP A 132 -11.53 -15.95 5.57
CA ASP A 132 -12.71 -15.17 5.87
C ASP A 132 -12.70 -14.77 7.35
N ILE A 133 -12.62 -13.46 7.59
CA ILE A 133 -12.41 -12.89 8.93
C ILE A 133 -13.60 -13.20 9.87
N GLU A 134 -14.82 -13.23 9.34
CA GLU A 134 -16.02 -13.44 10.15
C GLU A 134 -16.20 -14.92 10.51
N SER A 135 -16.18 -15.80 9.51
CA SER A 135 -16.40 -17.23 9.73
C SER A 135 -15.17 -17.95 10.28
N LYS A 136 -14.00 -17.29 10.32
CA LYS A 136 -12.69 -17.83 10.70
C LYS A 136 -12.27 -19.06 9.89
N ASN A 137 -12.82 -19.22 8.68
CA ASN A 137 -12.56 -20.32 7.77
C ASN A 137 -11.99 -19.82 6.45
N TYR A 138 -11.36 -20.71 5.68
CA TYR A 138 -10.94 -20.37 4.33
C TYR A 138 -12.08 -20.60 3.34
N ARG A 139 -12.25 -19.67 2.41
CA ARG A 139 -13.21 -19.73 1.31
C ARG A 139 -12.51 -19.51 -0.02
N ASP A 140 -13.21 -19.81 -1.11
CA ASP A 140 -12.72 -19.50 -2.44
C ASP A 140 -12.61 -17.97 -2.63
N ILE A 141 -11.60 -17.57 -3.41
CA ILE A 141 -11.36 -16.16 -3.73
C ILE A 141 -12.50 -15.63 -4.61
N VAL A 142 -13.12 -14.54 -4.18
CA VAL A 142 -14.13 -13.84 -4.98
C VAL A 142 -13.42 -12.89 -5.94
N LYS A 143 -13.77 -12.97 -7.23
CA LYS A 143 -13.28 -12.04 -8.25
C LYS A 143 -14.18 -10.82 -8.30
N TYR A 144 -13.88 -9.82 -7.47
CA TYR A 144 -14.62 -8.56 -7.47
C TYR A 144 -14.45 -7.81 -8.79
N SER A 145 -15.54 -7.19 -9.23
CA SER A 145 -15.56 -6.25 -10.34
C SER A 145 -16.09 -4.92 -9.82
N PHE A 146 -15.29 -3.87 -9.96
CA PHE A 146 -15.67 -2.51 -9.61
C PHE A 146 -15.63 -1.65 -10.86
N PRO A 147 -16.70 -0.90 -11.19
CA PRO A 147 -16.75 -0.10 -12.42
C PRO A 147 -15.57 0.86 -12.60
N PHE A 148 -15.07 1.47 -11.50
CA PHE A 148 -13.92 2.37 -11.57
C PHE A 148 -12.64 1.61 -11.92
N VAL A 149 -12.39 0.44 -11.31
CA VAL A 149 -11.22 -0.41 -11.61
C VAL A 149 -11.26 -0.89 -13.05
N GLU A 150 -12.41 -1.36 -13.53
CA GLU A 150 -12.55 -1.81 -14.93
C GLU A 150 -12.26 -0.68 -15.92
N SER A 151 -12.78 0.52 -15.64
CA SER A 151 -12.53 1.71 -16.46
C SER A 151 -11.06 2.16 -16.43
N MET A 152 -10.42 2.12 -15.26
CA MET A 152 -8.97 2.35 -15.14
C MET A 152 -8.18 1.33 -15.95
N ILE A 153 -8.40 0.03 -15.72
CA ILE A 153 -7.69 -1.05 -16.40
C ILE A 153 -7.87 -0.94 -17.92
N LYS A 154 -9.07 -0.63 -18.41
CA LYS A 154 -9.33 -0.44 -19.85
C LYS A 154 -8.46 0.68 -20.43
N SER A 155 -8.32 1.79 -19.72
CA SER A 155 -7.53 2.95 -20.16
C SER A 155 -6.02 2.64 -20.09
N LEU A 156 -5.58 1.98 -19.02
CA LEU A 156 -4.18 1.53 -18.86
C LEU A 156 -3.75 0.54 -19.96
N ARG A 157 -4.64 -0.36 -20.42
CA ARG A 157 -4.32 -1.32 -21.50
C ARG A 157 -3.97 -0.66 -22.82
N ILE A 158 -4.51 0.53 -23.09
CA ILE A 158 -4.23 1.30 -24.31
C ILE A 158 -3.18 2.40 -24.07
N GLY A 159 -2.55 2.44 -22.89
CA GLY A 159 -1.54 3.43 -22.53
C GLY A 159 -2.10 4.81 -22.16
N ASP A 160 -3.41 4.93 -21.93
CA ASP A 160 -4.06 6.18 -21.53
C ASP A 160 -4.09 6.29 -19.99
N TYR A 161 -2.93 6.63 -19.43
CA TYR A 161 -2.72 6.76 -17.99
C TYR A 161 -3.49 7.97 -17.42
N ASP A 162 -3.53 9.07 -18.15
CA ASP A 162 -4.22 10.29 -17.73
C ASP A 162 -5.71 10.00 -17.55
N ARG A 163 -6.35 9.34 -18.53
CA ARG A 163 -7.75 8.93 -18.38
C ARG A 163 -7.97 7.95 -17.23
N ALA A 164 -7.03 7.03 -17.00
CA ALA A 164 -7.14 6.10 -15.87
C ALA A 164 -7.18 6.85 -14.54
N PHE A 165 -6.24 7.76 -14.27
CA PHE A 165 -6.24 8.53 -13.03
C PHE A 165 -7.38 9.55 -12.97
N TYR A 166 -7.80 10.13 -14.10
CA TYR A 166 -9.00 10.95 -14.19
C TYR A 166 -10.26 10.17 -13.77
N THR A 167 -10.40 8.90 -14.19
CA THR A 167 -11.50 8.04 -13.74
C THR A 167 -11.50 7.89 -12.23
N LEU A 168 -10.35 7.64 -11.60
CA LEU A 168 -10.27 7.48 -10.15
C LEU A 168 -10.61 8.78 -9.41
N ILE A 169 -10.03 9.91 -9.84
CA ILE A 169 -10.18 11.22 -9.21
C ILE A 169 -11.65 11.67 -9.17
N ASN A 170 -12.38 11.43 -10.25
CA ASN A 170 -13.76 11.88 -10.42
C ASN A 170 -14.81 10.85 -9.98
N ASN A 171 -14.39 9.70 -9.44
CA ASN A 171 -15.31 8.68 -8.96
C ASN A 171 -15.52 8.79 -7.45
N ARG A 172 -16.78 8.68 -7.03
CA ARG A 172 -17.25 8.85 -5.65
C ARG A 172 -17.86 7.55 -5.07
N SER A 173 -17.65 6.40 -5.72
CA SER A 173 -18.05 5.12 -5.15
C SER A 173 -17.23 4.82 -3.89
N VAL A 174 -17.77 4.00 -2.99
CA VAL A 174 -17.10 3.66 -1.73
C VAL A 174 -15.69 3.10 -1.97
N GLU A 175 -15.53 2.25 -2.98
CA GLU A 175 -14.25 1.63 -3.34
C GLU A 175 -13.27 2.60 -3.99
N ALA A 176 -13.76 3.52 -4.83
CA ALA A 176 -12.92 4.53 -5.46
C ALA A 176 -12.41 5.54 -4.42
N GLU A 177 -13.28 5.94 -3.49
CA GLU A 177 -12.92 6.79 -2.35
C GLU A 177 -11.87 6.10 -1.47
N LEU A 178 -12.06 4.82 -1.14
CA LEU A 178 -11.09 4.04 -0.39
C LEU A 178 -9.74 3.95 -1.13
N CYS A 179 -9.75 3.63 -2.42
CA CYS A 179 -8.54 3.58 -3.25
C CYS A 179 -7.80 4.91 -3.26
N MET A 180 -8.53 6.02 -3.44
CA MET A 180 -7.95 7.37 -3.41
C MET A 180 -7.38 7.71 -2.04
N GLU A 181 -8.09 7.41 -0.95
CA GLU A 181 -7.62 7.64 0.41
C GLU A 181 -6.28 6.92 0.67
N PHE A 182 -6.15 5.65 0.25
CA PHE A 182 -4.90 4.89 0.37
C PHE A 182 -3.76 5.50 -0.45
N ILE A 183 -4.02 6.00 -1.66
CA ILE A 183 -2.99 6.66 -2.49
C ILE A 183 -2.54 7.97 -1.82
N LEU A 184 -3.47 8.79 -1.35
CA LEU A 184 -3.16 10.07 -0.72
C LEU A 184 -2.41 9.87 0.61
N LYS A 185 -2.86 8.94 1.47
CA LYS A 185 -2.17 8.59 2.72
C LYS A 185 -0.77 8.05 2.47
N TYR A 186 -0.59 7.21 1.44
CA TYR A 186 0.72 6.72 1.03
C TYR A 186 1.69 7.87 0.70
N ILE A 187 1.25 8.85 -0.08
CA ILE A 187 2.07 10.01 -0.44
C ILE A 187 2.38 10.84 0.82
N LEU A 188 1.36 11.22 1.59
CA LEU A 188 1.52 12.03 2.80
C LEU A 188 2.48 11.39 3.81
N TYR A 189 2.29 10.10 4.10
CA TYR A 189 3.12 9.39 5.05
C TYR A 189 4.56 9.24 4.53
N SER A 190 4.74 9.00 3.23
CA SER A 190 6.07 8.93 2.62
C SER A 190 6.82 10.25 2.72
N LEU A 191 6.18 11.37 2.38
CA LEU A 191 6.79 12.69 2.47
C LEU A 191 7.14 13.05 3.92
N LYS A 192 6.20 12.81 4.86
CA LYS A 192 6.42 13.11 6.28
C LYS A 192 7.56 12.27 6.86
N THR A 193 7.59 10.98 6.53
CA THR A 193 8.66 10.08 6.96
C THR A 193 9.99 10.48 6.35
N THR A 194 10.02 10.87 5.07
CA THR A 194 11.24 11.36 4.41
C THR A 194 11.79 12.61 5.08
N ALA A 195 10.93 13.58 5.43
CA ALA A 195 11.37 14.77 6.16
C ALA A 195 11.96 14.43 7.55
N LEU A 196 11.48 13.35 8.18
CA LEU A 196 11.96 12.89 9.48
C LEU A 196 13.30 12.13 9.37
N VAL A 197 13.36 11.09 8.53
CA VAL A 197 14.47 10.13 8.49
C VAL A 197 15.39 10.27 7.28
N GLY A 198 14.95 10.94 6.22
CA GLY A 198 15.72 11.15 4.99
C GLY A 198 16.65 12.36 5.06
N TYR A 199 17.63 12.38 4.16
CA TYR A 199 18.48 13.54 3.86
C TYR A 199 18.15 14.20 2.51
N ASP A 200 17.42 13.49 1.64
CA ASP A 200 17.00 13.90 0.31
C ASP A 200 15.50 13.63 0.16
N ILE A 201 14.75 14.54 -0.44
CA ILE A 201 13.33 14.38 -0.75
C ILE A 201 13.08 13.17 -1.68
N HIS A 202 14.05 12.82 -2.53
CA HIS A 202 13.99 11.66 -3.42
C HIS A 202 14.25 10.33 -2.71
N ALA A 203 14.61 10.34 -1.42
CA ALA A 203 14.95 9.12 -0.71
C ALA A 203 13.76 8.13 -0.64
N ALA A 204 12.54 8.62 -0.42
CA ALA A 204 11.36 7.73 -0.46
C ALA A 204 11.10 7.19 -1.86
N ASP A 205 11.32 7.99 -2.89
CA ASP A 205 11.16 7.54 -4.26
C ASP A 205 12.10 6.37 -4.59
N ASP A 206 13.38 6.52 -4.25
CA ASP A 206 14.41 5.52 -4.50
C ASP A 206 14.14 4.21 -3.74
N VAL A 207 13.79 4.27 -2.45
CA VAL A 207 13.54 3.04 -1.65
C VAL A 207 12.26 2.34 -2.07
N MET A 208 11.21 3.09 -2.46
CA MET A 208 9.95 2.48 -2.89
C MET A 208 10.07 1.89 -4.29
N ALA A 209 10.76 2.57 -5.21
CA ALA A 209 11.03 2.05 -6.55
C ALA A 209 11.90 0.78 -6.52
N THR A 210 12.98 0.79 -5.75
CA THR A 210 14.02 -0.26 -5.84
C THR A 210 13.91 -1.35 -4.79
N GLY A 211 13.31 -1.05 -3.64
CA GLY A 211 13.07 -2.01 -2.57
C GLY A 211 11.72 -2.71 -2.70
N PHE A 212 10.64 -1.93 -2.86
CA PHE A 212 9.26 -2.47 -2.93
C PHE A 212 8.76 -2.68 -4.36
N ASN A 213 9.42 -2.10 -5.36
CA ASN A 213 8.92 -2.02 -6.74
C ASN A 213 7.52 -1.40 -6.81
N TRP A 214 7.28 -0.39 -5.97
CA TRP A 214 6.05 0.39 -5.94
C TRP A 214 6.27 1.74 -6.61
N CYS A 215 5.17 2.33 -7.07
CA CYS A 215 5.16 3.68 -7.61
C CYS A 215 5.72 4.64 -6.56
N PRO A 216 6.81 5.35 -6.87
CA PRO A 216 7.39 6.35 -5.98
C PRO A 216 6.36 7.42 -5.57
N PRO A 217 6.35 7.91 -4.32
CA PRO A 217 5.36 8.89 -3.86
C PRO A 217 5.38 10.20 -4.66
N LEU A 218 6.54 10.73 -5.06
CA LEU A 218 6.59 11.92 -5.90
C LEU A 218 6.10 11.60 -7.32
N ALA A 219 6.42 10.42 -7.86
CA ALA A 219 5.92 10.01 -9.18
C ALA A 219 4.39 9.81 -9.17
N MET A 220 3.83 9.37 -8.04
CA MET A 220 2.39 9.26 -7.87
C MET A 220 1.70 10.63 -7.84
N ILE A 221 2.37 11.69 -7.36
CA ILE A 221 1.84 13.06 -7.47
C ILE A 221 1.69 13.46 -8.95
N ASP A 222 2.65 13.09 -9.82
CA ASP A 222 2.52 13.33 -11.27
C ASP A 222 1.33 12.57 -11.87
N ALA A 223 1.07 11.34 -11.42
CA ALA A 223 -0.11 10.57 -11.82
C ALA A 223 -1.43 11.23 -11.37
N LEU A 224 -1.39 12.03 -10.30
CA LEU A 224 -2.49 12.84 -9.81
C LEU A 224 -2.52 14.25 -10.41
N PHE A 225 -1.87 14.47 -11.55
CA PHE A 225 -1.82 15.76 -12.26
C PHE A 225 -1.10 16.87 -11.49
N GLY A 226 -0.10 16.50 -10.68
CA GLY A 226 0.84 17.43 -10.05
C GLY A 226 0.44 17.90 -8.66
N VAL A 227 1.34 18.68 -8.05
CA VAL A 227 1.30 19.04 -6.62
C VAL A 227 0.04 19.82 -6.22
N GLU A 228 -0.45 20.72 -7.06
CA GLU A 228 -1.62 21.54 -6.75
C GLU A 228 -2.92 20.70 -6.73
N ASN A 229 -3.07 19.78 -7.69
CA ASN A 229 -4.21 18.87 -7.68
C ASN A 229 -4.11 17.88 -6.51
N PHE A 230 -2.91 17.38 -6.20
CA PHE A 230 -2.68 16.58 -4.99
C PHE A 230 -3.10 17.33 -3.72
N LYS A 231 -2.69 18.60 -3.54
CA LYS A 231 -3.11 19.42 -2.38
C LYS A 231 -4.63 19.55 -2.28
N SER A 232 -5.29 19.79 -3.42
CA SER A 232 -6.76 19.88 -3.49
C SER A 232 -7.41 18.56 -3.06
N LEU A 233 -6.95 17.43 -3.62
CA LEU A 233 -7.45 16.10 -3.30
C LEU A 233 -7.24 15.75 -1.82
N VAL A 234 -6.10 16.09 -1.23
CA VAL A 234 -5.86 15.89 0.21
C VAL A 234 -6.88 16.65 1.04
N LYS A 235 -7.12 17.94 0.75
CA LYS A 235 -8.11 18.76 1.46
C LYS A 235 -9.55 18.25 1.27
N GLU A 236 -9.86 17.64 0.13
CA GLU A 236 -11.20 17.15 -0.19
C GLU A 236 -11.48 15.75 0.37
N ARG A 237 -10.48 14.87 0.43
CA ARG A 237 -10.64 13.42 0.66
C ARG A 237 -10.13 12.91 2.01
N ILE A 238 -9.14 13.58 2.58
CA ILE A 238 -8.53 13.12 3.84
C ILE A 238 -9.27 13.73 5.01
N ASN A 239 -9.56 12.90 6.03
CA ASN A 239 -10.21 13.35 7.25
C ASN A 239 -9.41 14.47 7.95
N ASN A 240 -10.10 15.54 8.35
CA ASN A 240 -9.52 16.71 9.02
C ASN A 240 -8.63 16.34 10.23
N ASN A 241 -8.98 15.30 11.00
CA ASN A 241 -8.18 14.89 12.16
C ASN A 241 -6.75 14.46 11.77
N ILE A 242 -6.56 13.90 10.56
CA ILE A 242 -5.23 13.58 10.04
C ILE A 242 -4.52 14.87 9.60
N LEU A 243 -5.24 15.77 8.94
CA LEU A 243 -4.70 17.03 8.43
C LEU A 243 -4.25 17.98 9.53
N GLU A 244 -4.88 17.96 10.71
CA GLU A 244 -4.44 18.74 11.87
C GLU A 244 -2.99 18.44 12.30
N ASN A 245 -2.50 17.24 12.00
CA ASN A 245 -1.14 16.81 12.33
C ASN A 245 -0.13 17.01 11.18
N ILE A 246 -0.59 17.57 10.04
CA ILE A 246 0.21 17.72 8.82
C ILE A 246 0.07 19.15 8.29
N ASP A 247 1.14 19.94 8.45
CA ASP A 247 1.28 21.19 7.69
C ASP A 247 1.63 20.87 6.23
N LEU A 248 0.59 20.83 5.38
CA LEU A 248 0.71 20.45 3.98
C LEU A 248 1.54 21.45 3.15
N GLU A 249 1.46 22.74 3.47
CA GLU A 249 2.23 23.76 2.75
C GLU A 249 3.71 23.66 3.11
N LEU A 250 4.03 23.47 4.39
CA LEU A 250 5.40 23.23 4.82
C LEU A 250 5.95 21.92 4.23
N LEU A 251 5.16 20.84 4.25
CA LEU A 251 5.56 19.53 3.74
C LEU A 251 5.92 19.56 2.24
N LEU A 252 5.25 20.41 1.47
CA LEU A 252 5.43 20.55 0.03
C LEU A 252 6.23 21.80 -0.38
N SER A 253 6.74 22.57 0.59
CA SER A 253 7.48 23.81 0.33
C SER A 253 8.73 23.62 -0.53
N ASN A 254 9.40 22.48 -0.36
CA ASN A 254 10.57 22.06 -1.13
C ASN A 254 10.25 20.92 -2.10
N PHE A 255 9.02 20.89 -2.64
CA PHE A 255 8.64 19.86 -3.60
C PHE A 255 9.57 19.84 -4.81
N GLU A 256 10.01 18.64 -5.18
CA GLU A 256 10.74 18.37 -6.41
C GLU A 256 10.03 17.30 -7.21
N GLN A 257 10.10 17.39 -8.54
CA GLN A 257 9.51 16.39 -9.42
C GLN A 257 10.28 15.06 -9.31
N SER A 258 9.55 13.94 -9.34
CA SER A 258 10.17 12.62 -9.32
C SER A 258 11.16 12.40 -10.46
N ARG A 259 12.22 11.64 -10.17
CA ARG A 259 13.16 11.11 -11.17
C ARG A 259 12.62 9.85 -11.86
N TYR A 260 11.47 9.35 -11.43
CA TYR A 260 10.84 8.12 -11.92
C TYR A 260 9.57 8.42 -12.73
N ASP A 261 9.36 7.63 -13.78
CA ASP A 261 8.10 7.63 -14.50
C ASP A 261 7.11 6.64 -13.84
N PHE A 262 6.02 7.16 -13.28
CA PHE A 262 4.99 6.37 -12.60
C PHE A 262 4.38 5.29 -13.50
N ARG A 263 4.35 5.50 -14.82
CA ARG A 263 3.80 4.55 -15.81
C ARG A 263 4.54 3.20 -15.79
N LYS A 264 5.77 3.17 -15.29
CA LYS A 264 6.53 1.92 -15.11
C LYS A 264 5.99 1.04 -14.00
N PHE A 265 5.24 1.60 -13.04
CA PHE A 265 4.76 0.91 -11.85
C PHE A 265 3.25 0.62 -11.91
N VAL A 266 2.49 1.46 -12.59
CA VAL A 266 1.04 1.29 -12.76
C VAL A 266 0.75 0.25 -13.85
N LYS A 267 0.09 -0.87 -13.48
CA LYS A 267 -0.14 -2.01 -14.39
C LYS A 267 -1.62 -2.26 -14.63
N ALA A 268 -1.99 -2.61 -15.86
CA ALA A 268 -3.36 -2.98 -16.22
C ALA A 268 -3.71 -4.42 -15.79
N LYS A 269 -3.61 -4.69 -14.49
CA LYS A 269 -3.85 -5.99 -13.85
C LYS A 269 -4.70 -5.82 -12.61
#